data_AF-A0A435D239-F1
#
_entry.id   AF-A0A435D239-F1
#
_cell.length_a   1.000
_cell.length_b   1.000
_cell.length_c   1.000
_cell.angle_alpha   90.00
_cell.angle_beta   90.00
_cell.angle_gamma   90.00
#
_symmetry.space_group_name_H-M   'P 1'
#
loop_
_entity.id
_entity.type
_entity.pdbx_description
1 polymer ?
#
loop_
_entity_poly.entity_id
_entity_poly.type
_entity_poly.pdbx_seq_one_letter_code
_entity_poly.pdbx_strand_id
1 'polypeptide(L)' 'MLNRRKFLTSTAAVGAAGFTALHFTPALAQDVPQIQIFVPAAPGGGWDQTARTIDQV' A
#
# COMPACT_ATOMS: atom_id res chain seq x y z
N MET A 1 -30.46 -24.87 -24.95
CA MET A 1 -30.29 -23.82 -25.97
C MET A 1 -29.96 -22.50 -25.28
N LEU A 2 -28.90 -21.81 -25.71
CA LEU A 2 -28.50 -20.52 -25.14
C LEU A 2 -29.39 -19.41 -25.73
N ASN A 3 -30.01 -18.59 -24.87
CA ASN A 3 -30.89 -17.49 -25.28
C ASN A 3 -30.23 -16.14 -24.94
N ARG A 4 -30.45 -15.09 -25.74
CA ARG A 4 -29.77 -13.78 -25.63
C ARG A 4 -29.82 -13.20 -24.21
N ARG A 5 -30.96 -13.35 -23.53
CA ARG A 5 -31.13 -12.91 -22.13
C ARG A 5 -30.16 -13.63 -21.20
N LYS A 6 -30.07 -14.97 -21.27
CA LYS A 6 -29.18 -15.77 -20.42
C LYS A 6 -27.70 -15.46 -20.69
N PHE A 7 -27.35 -15.22 -21.95
CA PHE A 7 -26.01 -14.78 -22.33
C PHE A 7 -25.67 -13.44 -21.67
N LEU A 8 -26.52 -12.42 -21.83
CA LEU A 8 -26.31 -11.10 -21.20
C LEU A 8 -26.22 -11.16 -19.68
N THR A 9 -27.10 -11.94 -19.02
CA THR A 9 -27.06 -12.06 -17.56
C THR A 9 -25.79 -12.76 -17.09
N SER A 10 -25.33 -13.79 -17.81
CA SER A 10 -24.10 -14.49 -17.47
C SER A 10 -22.86 -13.61 -17.64
N THR A 11 -22.78 -12.83 -18.73
CA THR A 11 -21.66 -11.91 -18.98
C THR A 11 -21.66 -10.77 -17.97
N ALA A 12 -22.82 -10.22 -17.63
CA ALA A 12 -22.94 -9.16 -16.61
C ALA A 12 -22.57 -9.67 -15.22
N ALA A 13 -22.97 -10.90 -14.84
CA ALA A 13 -22.61 -11.49 -13.56
C ALA A 13 -21.09 -11.74 -13.44
N VAL A 14 -20.46 -12.28 -14.48
CA VAL A 14 -19.00 -12.48 -14.53
C VAL A 14 -18.28 -11.14 -14.53
N GLY A 15 -18.77 -10.16 -15.28
CA GLY A 15 -18.23 -8.81 -15.31
C GLY A 15 -18.31 -8.10 -13.96
N ALA A 16 -19.44 -8.17 -13.27
CA ALA A 16 -19.62 -7.57 -11.94
C ALA A 16 -18.78 -8.27 -10.86
N ALA A 17 -18.67 -9.60 -10.91
CA ALA A 17 -17.80 -10.36 -10.02
C ALA A 17 -16.33 -10.03 -10.26
N GLY A 18 -15.90 -9.93 -11.52
CA GLY A 18 -14.54 -9.51 -11.89
C GLY A 18 -14.26 -8.05 -11.51
N PHE A 19 -15.24 -7.16 -11.68
CA PHE A 19 -15.15 -5.77 -11.26
C PHE A 19 -14.92 -5.72 -9.75
N THR A 20 -15.90 -6.18 -8.95
CA THR A 20 -15.77 -6.19 -7.48
C THR A 20 -14.47 -6.85 -7.00
N ALA A 21 -14.07 -8.01 -7.52
CA ALA A 21 -12.82 -8.66 -7.13
C ALA A 21 -11.54 -7.85 -7.41
N LEU A 22 -11.52 -7.03 -8.48
CA LEU A 22 -10.35 -6.23 -8.86
C LEU A 22 -10.27 -4.88 -8.16
N HIS A 23 -11.37 -4.34 -7.64
CA HIS A 23 -11.41 -3.01 -7.00
C HIS A 23 -11.42 -3.06 -5.47
N PHE A 24 -11.56 -4.24 -4.89
CA PHE A 24 -11.53 -4.42 -3.44
C PHE A 24 -10.13 -4.74 -2.89
N THR A 25 -9.05 -4.42 -3.62
CA THR A 25 -7.71 -4.44 -3.04
C THR A 25 -7.59 -3.22 -2.11
N PRO A 26 -7.54 -3.39 -0.79
CA PRO A 26 -7.34 -2.27 0.11
C PRO A 26 -5.96 -1.65 -0.18
N ALA A 27 -5.93 -0.34 -0.39
CA ALA A 27 -4.69 0.42 -0.51
C ALA A 27 -4.14 0.67 0.91
N LEU A 28 -3.37 -0.29 1.42
CA LEU A 28 -2.69 -0.15 2.71
C LEU A 28 -1.53 0.84 2.55
N ALA A 29 -1.21 1.56 3.63
CA ALA A 29 0.04 2.30 3.69
C ALA A 29 1.21 1.32 3.48
N GLN A 30 2.17 1.68 2.63
CA GLN A 30 3.36 0.87 2.47
C GLN A 30 4.15 0.89 3.78
N ASP A 31 4.60 -0.29 4.21
CA ASP A 31 5.52 -0.38 5.33
C ASP A 31 6.82 0.31 4.90
N VAL A 32 7.12 1.46 5.50
CA VAL A 32 8.31 2.23 5.18
C VAL A 32 9.43 1.67 6.04
N PRO A 33 10.50 1.11 5.45
CA PRO A 33 11.61 0.59 6.23
C PRO A 33 12.22 1.71 7.07
N GLN A 34 12.51 1.41 8.34
CA GLN A 34 13.13 2.36 9.26
C GLN A 34 14.44 2.92 8.68
N ILE A 35 14.56 4.24 8.66
CA ILE A 35 15.75 4.93 8.14
C ILE A 35 16.89 4.73 9.12
N GLN A 36 17.99 4.11 8.67
CA GLN A 36 19.21 3.96 9.46
C GLN A 36 20.13 5.17 9.24
N ILE A 37 20.22 6.05 10.23
CA ILE A 37 21.03 7.27 10.15
C ILE A 37 22.41 7.01 10.77
N PHE A 38 23.47 7.09 9.97
CA PHE A 38 24.84 7.02 10.47
C PHE A 38 25.35 8.41 10.87
N VAL A 39 25.71 8.57 12.14
CA VAL A 39 26.28 9.82 12.68
C VAL A 39 27.78 9.61 12.91
N PRO A 40 28.67 10.29 12.17
CA PRO A 40 30.12 10.09 12.28
C PRO A 40 30.74 10.74 13.54
N ALA A 41 29.93 11.28 14.44
CA ALA A 41 30.35 12.01 15.64
C ALA A 41 30.09 11.19 16.91
N ALA A 42 30.83 11.51 17.99
CA ALA A 42 30.63 10.88 19.30
C ALA A 42 29.20 11.08 19.83
N PRO A 43 28.67 10.13 20.64
CA PRO A 43 27.35 10.27 21.27
C PRO A 43 27.22 11.57 22.07
N GLY A 44 26.05 12.21 22.03
CA GLY A 44 25.77 13.44 22.77
C GLY A 44 26.28 14.74 22.11
N GLY A 45 26.92 14.67 20.94
CA GLY A 45 27.25 15.86 20.14
C GLY A 45 26.04 16.46 19.41
N GLY A 46 26.16 17.69 18.89
CA GLY A 46 25.06 18.35 18.16
C GLY A 46 24.54 17.55 16.95
N TRP A 47 25.44 16.81 16.29
CA TRP A 47 25.08 15.89 15.20
C TRP A 47 24.28 14.66 15.66
N ASP A 48 24.57 14.12 16.86
CA ASP A 48 23.77 13.03 17.45
C ASP A 48 22.38 13.52 17.84
N GLN A 49 22.28 14.70 18.45
CA GLN A 49 20.98 15.31 18.79
C GLN A 49 20.14 15.62 17.54
N THR A 50 20.76 16.12 16.47
CA THR A 50 20.08 16.39 15.20
C THR A 50 19.54 15.09 14.60
N ALA A 51 20.34 14.04 14.55
CA ALA A 51 19.90 12.74 14.06
C ALA A 51 18.76 12.14 14.89
N ARG A 52 18.82 12.24 16.23
CA ARG A 52 17.72 11.81 17.11
C ARG A 52 16.44 12.60 16.89
N THR A 53 16.55 13.89 16.57
CA THR A 53 15.39 14.72 16.26
C THR A 53 14.77 14.31 14.93
N ILE A 54 15.60 13.96 13.93
CA ILE A 54 15.14 13.45 12.62
C ILE A 54 14.48 12.06 12.75
N ASP A 55 15.00 11.18 13.61
CA ASP A 55 14.43 9.84 13.83
C ASP A 55 13.06 9.86 14.54
N GLN A 56 12.71 10.96 15.22
CA GLN A 56 11.43 11.13 15.92
C GLN A 56 10.28 11.64 15.03
N VAL A 57 10.54 11.99 13.76
CA VAL A 57 9.56 12.55 12.81
C VAL A 57 9.33 11.64 11.62
#